data_AF-A0A3D4M689-F1
#
_entry.id   AF-A0A3D4M689-F1
#
_cell.length_a   1.000
_cell.length_b   1.000
_cell.length_c   1.000
_cell.angle_alpha   90.00
_cell.angle_beta   90.00
_cell.angle_gamma   90.00
#
_symmetry.space_group_name_H-M   'P 1'
#
loop_
_entity.id
_entity.type
_entity.pdbx_description
1 polymer ?
#
loop_
_entity_poly.entity_id
_entity_poly.type
_entity_poly.pdbx_seq_one_letter_code
_entity_poly.pdbx_strand_id
1 'polypeptide(L)'
;MEKALRIILPLVILVLAYLLYDSIARPIREQKKIAQIEEKIITRLGHIKAAQFAYKDLTGKFSNNFDTLIHALKNEQWPVVKAIGDPEDSTTVMVYDTTYISLYEYAFPTKDVNIDSLSFVPLNPKGTKFRMQADIITVNNTKVAVFEVEDPEPYNKERALILGDLTQPVYTGNWE
;
A
#
# COMPACT_ATOMS: atom_id res chain seq x y z
N MET A 1 12.37 -54.59 -35.06
CA MET A 1 11.62 -53.33 -35.07
C MET A 1 10.57 -53.25 -33.96
N GLU A 2 9.79 -54.31 -33.70
CA GLU A 2 8.72 -54.31 -32.68
C GLU A 2 9.17 -53.95 -31.24
N LYS A 3 10.35 -54.41 -30.81
CA LYS A 3 10.85 -54.17 -29.43
C LYS A 3 11.21 -52.70 -29.17
N ALA A 4 11.70 -51.99 -30.18
CA ALA A 4 12.05 -50.57 -30.05
C ALA A 4 10.79 -49.72 -29.89
N LEU A 5 9.74 -50.01 -30.66
CA LEU A 5 8.47 -49.29 -30.57
C LEU A 5 7.78 -49.50 -29.21
N ARG A 6 7.86 -50.71 -28.64
CA ARG A 6 7.33 -51.02 -27.29
C ARG A 6 7.98 -50.23 -26.15
N ILE A 7 9.20 -49.72 -26.34
CA ILE A 7 9.94 -48.96 -25.33
C ILE A 7 9.86 -47.45 -25.61
N ILE A 8 9.97 -47.06 -26.88
CA ILE A 8 9.92 -45.65 -27.29
C ILE A 8 8.52 -45.08 -27.07
N LEU A 9 7.46 -45.84 -27.39
CA LEU A 9 6.09 -45.35 -27.26
C LEU A 9 5.72 -44.99 -25.80
N PRO A 10 5.95 -45.83 -24.77
CA PRO A 10 5.66 -45.44 -23.39
C PRO A 10 6.57 -44.31 -22.91
N LEU A 11 7.83 -44.23 -23.37
CA LEU A 11 8.72 -43.11 -23.05
C LEU A 11 8.15 -41.79 -23.59
N VAL A 12 7.68 -41.78 -24.84
CA VAL A 12 7.04 -40.62 -25.46
C VAL A 12 5.74 -40.27 -24.72
N ILE A 13 4.93 -41.25 -24.34
CA ILE A 13 3.71 -41.02 -23.55
C ILE A 13 4.03 -40.35 -22.20
N LEU A 14 5.09 -40.78 -21.50
CA LEU A 14 5.51 -40.18 -20.23
C LEU A 14 5.99 -38.73 -20.41
N VAL A 15 6.75 -38.45 -21.47
CA VAL A 15 7.18 -37.07 -21.79
C VAL A 15 5.99 -36.19 -22.13
N LEU A 16 5.05 -36.69 -22.94
CA LEU A 16 3.83 -35.95 -23.29
C LEU A 16 2.95 -35.70 -22.07
N ALA A 17 2.80 -36.68 -21.17
CA ALA A 17 2.08 -36.51 -19.92
C ALA A 17 2.72 -35.43 -19.02
N TYR A 18 4.06 -35.38 -18.96
CA TYR A 18 4.78 -34.33 -18.25
C TYR A 18 4.58 -32.95 -18.87
N LEU A 19 4.69 -32.84 -20.20
CA LEU A 19 4.48 -31.58 -20.91
C LEU A 19 3.06 -31.03 -20.75
N LEU A 20 2.04 -31.90 -20.78
CA LEU A 20 0.65 -31.53 -20.52
C LEU A 20 0.46 -31.03 -19.08
N TYR A 21 1.01 -31.75 -18.10
CA TYR A 21 0.97 -31.34 -16.71
C TYR A 21 1.63 -29.96 -16.51
N ASP A 22 2.83 -29.78 -17.05
CA ASP A 22 3.59 -28.55 -16.88
C ASP A 22 2.96 -27.36 -17.62
N SER A 23 2.34 -27.59 -18.79
CA SER A 23 1.59 -26.57 -19.53
C SER A 23 0.42 -26.01 -18.72
N ILE A 24 -0.24 -26.82 -17.89
CA ILE A 24 -1.35 -26.39 -17.03
C ILE A 24 -0.81 -25.79 -15.72
N ALA A 25 0.25 -26.37 -15.14
CA ALA A 25 0.79 -25.95 -13.85
C ALA A 25 1.60 -24.64 -13.90
N ARG A 26 2.26 -24.33 -15.01
CA ARG A 26 3.00 -23.07 -15.22
C ARG A 26 2.14 -21.81 -14.98
N PRO A 27 1.02 -21.59 -15.71
CA PRO A 27 0.23 -20.37 -15.54
C PRO A 27 -0.32 -20.21 -14.13
N ILE A 28 -0.72 -21.30 -13.47
CA ILE A 28 -1.23 -21.28 -12.09
C ILE A 28 -0.14 -20.80 -11.11
N ARG A 29 1.09 -21.29 -11.26
CA ARG A 29 2.22 -20.88 -10.40
C ARG A 29 2.59 -19.42 -10.63
N GLU A 30 2.53 -18.95 -11.86
CA GLU A 30 2.79 -17.55 -12.21
C GLU A 30 1.75 -16.61 -11.60
N GLN A 31 0.45 -16.92 -11.77
CA GLN A 31 -0.62 -16.13 -11.16
C GLN A 31 -0.52 -16.09 -9.63
N LYS A 32 -0.21 -17.22 -8.99
CA LYS A 32 0.00 -17.27 -7.54
C LYS A 32 1.17 -16.38 -7.10
N LYS A 33 2.27 -16.37 -7.87
CA LYS A 33 3.42 -15.51 -7.59
C LYS A 33 3.07 -14.03 -7.75
N ILE A 34 2.33 -13.67 -8.80
CA ILE A 34 1.85 -12.30 -9.02
C ILE A 34 0.99 -11.86 -7.83
N ALA A 35 0.00 -12.67 -7.43
CA ALA A 35 -0.89 -12.35 -6.31
C ALA A 35 -0.14 -12.12 -4.99
N GLN A 36 0.87 -12.94 -4.69
CA GLN A 36 1.71 -12.78 -3.49
C GLN A 36 2.54 -11.49 -3.50
N ILE A 37 2.98 -11.05 -4.68
CA ILE A 37 3.73 -9.80 -4.82
C ILE A 37 2.77 -8.62 -4.72
N GLU A 38 1.63 -8.67 -5.41
CA GLU A 38 0.58 -7.65 -5.35
C GLU A 38 0.09 -7.44 -3.90
N GLU A 39 -0.11 -8.51 -3.11
CA GLU A 39 -0.49 -8.40 -1.70
C GLU A 39 0.50 -7.56 -0.87
N LYS A 40 1.80 -7.73 -1.10
CA LYS A 40 2.85 -6.94 -0.44
C LYS A 40 2.86 -5.49 -0.90
N ILE A 41 2.61 -5.25 -2.19
CA ILE A 41 2.49 -3.89 -2.74
C ILE A 41 1.24 -3.21 -2.17
N ILE A 42 0.09 -3.89 -2.13
CA ILE A 42 -1.16 -3.40 -1.53
C ILE A 42 -0.95 -3.05 -0.06
N THR A 43 -0.29 -3.91 0.70
CA THR A 43 0.06 -3.63 2.11
C THR A 43 0.91 -2.36 2.23
N ARG A 44 1.89 -2.19 1.33
CA ARG A 44 2.75 -1.00 1.29
C ARG A 44 1.96 0.26 0.93
N LEU A 45 1.09 0.19 -0.08
CA LEU A 45 0.18 1.28 -0.45
C LEU A 45 -0.76 1.63 0.70
N GLY A 46 -1.25 0.64 1.45
CA GLY A 46 -2.02 0.86 2.68
C GLY A 46 -1.23 1.62 3.77
N HIS A 47 0.06 1.35 3.91
CA HIS A 47 0.91 2.15 4.81
C HIS A 47 1.13 3.57 4.29
N ILE A 48 1.30 3.76 2.98
CA ILE A 48 1.40 5.09 2.37
C ILE A 48 0.11 5.88 2.59
N LYS A 49 -1.05 5.24 2.43
CA LYS A 49 -2.36 5.83 2.74
C LYS A 49 -2.39 6.35 4.18
N ALA A 50 -2.08 5.50 5.15
CA ALA A 50 -2.09 5.90 6.57
C ALA A 50 -1.15 7.09 6.84
N ALA A 51 0.07 7.06 6.29
CA ALA A 51 1.02 8.16 6.39
C ALA A 51 0.49 9.47 5.78
N GLN A 52 -0.15 9.40 4.61
CA GLN A 52 -0.72 10.55 3.93
C GLN A 52 -1.89 11.17 4.71
N PHE A 53 -2.75 10.34 5.30
CA PHE A 53 -3.83 10.83 6.17
C PHE A 53 -3.27 11.52 7.42
N ALA A 54 -2.30 10.92 8.10
CA ALA A 54 -1.66 11.55 9.25
C ALA A 54 -1.04 12.91 8.89
N TYR A 55 -0.35 12.99 7.75
CA TYR A 55 0.22 14.25 7.26
C TYR A 55 -0.85 15.30 6.92
N LYS A 56 -1.96 14.88 6.32
CA LYS A 56 -3.09 15.76 6.03
C LYS A 56 -3.76 16.26 7.31
N ASP A 57 -3.90 15.43 8.32
CA ASP A 57 -4.54 15.84 9.58
C ASP A 57 -3.69 16.89 10.31
N LEU A 58 -2.36 16.84 10.16
CA LEU A 58 -1.45 17.85 10.68
C LEU A 58 -1.40 19.14 9.84
N THR A 59 -1.30 19.02 8.51
CA THR A 59 -0.98 20.17 7.63
C THR A 59 -2.16 20.69 6.81
N GLY A 60 -3.29 19.98 6.81
CA GLY A 60 -4.48 20.27 6.02
C GLY A 60 -4.40 19.83 4.54
N LYS A 61 -3.28 19.29 4.08
CA LYS A 61 -3.06 18.85 2.69
C LYS A 61 -2.25 17.55 2.60
N PHE A 62 -2.34 16.83 1.49
CA PHE A 62 -1.50 15.66 1.25
C PHE A 62 -0.08 16.06 0.81
N SER A 63 0.90 15.18 1.05
CA SER A 63 2.28 15.39 0.63
C SER A 63 2.48 15.05 -0.85
N ASN A 64 3.23 15.89 -1.56
CA ASN A 64 3.58 15.71 -2.97
C ASN A 64 4.82 14.84 -3.21
N ASN A 65 5.62 14.58 -2.18
CA ASN A 65 6.85 13.80 -2.31
C ASN A 65 7.13 12.98 -1.05
N PHE A 66 7.86 11.87 -1.22
CA PHE A 66 8.15 10.95 -0.12
C PHE A 66 9.12 11.54 0.89
N ASP A 67 10.05 12.40 0.48
CA ASP A 67 11.07 12.96 1.38
C ASP A 67 10.43 13.85 2.46
N THR A 68 9.49 14.72 2.06
CA THR A 68 8.67 15.54 2.95
C THR A 68 7.77 14.68 3.83
N LEU A 69 7.15 13.64 3.27
CA LEU A 69 6.29 12.73 4.03
C LEU A 69 7.08 11.98 5.12
N ILE A 70 8.24 11.44 4.76
CA ILE A 70 9.14 10.70 5.67
C ILE A 70 9.71 11.65 6.72
N HIS A 71 10.13 12.85 6.33
CA HIS A 71 10.61 13.87 7.26
C HIS A 71 9.52 14.23 8.29
N ALA A 72 8.28 14.43 7.83
CA ALA A 72 7.18 14.77 8.71
C ALA A 72 6.88 13.65 9.71
N LEU A 73 6.82 12.40 9.26
CA LEU A 73 6.60 11.26 10.14
C LEU A 73 7.66 11.11 11.22
N LYS A 74 8.92 11.48 10.93
CA LYS A 74 10.04 11.36 11.86
C LYS A 74 10.14 12.52 12.85
N ASN A 75 9.87 13.73 12.41
CA ASN A 75 10.21 14.95 13.15
C ASN A 75 9.01 15.70 13.72
N GLU A 76 7.82 15.50 13.14
CA GLU A 76 6.62 16.22 13.57
C GLU A 76 5.93 15.52 14.74
N GLN A 77 5.26 16.33 15.56
CA GLN A 77 4.49 15.86 16.69
C GLN A 77 3.00 16.11 16.49
N TRP A 78 2.19 15.19 16.98
CA TRP A 78 0.73 15.26 16.96
C TRP A 78 0.19 15.58 18.36
N PRO A 79 -0.62 16.65 18.52
CA PRO A 79 -1.24 16.98 19.80
C PRO A 79 -2.43 16.06 20.07
N VAL A 80 -2.39 15.38 21.21
CA VAL A 80 -3.48 14.55 21.74
C VAL A 80 -4.07 15.25 22.95
N VAL A 81 -5.30 15.74 22.79
CA VAL A 81 -6.06 16.37 23.88
C VAL A 81 -6.78 15.28 24.67
N LYS A 82 -6.51 15.22 25.97
CA LYS A 82 -7.23 14.34 26.92
C LYS A 82 -8.02 15.21 27.88
N ALA A 83 -9.32 14.92 28.01
CA ALA A 83 -10.14 15.49 29.05
C ALA A 83 -9.96 14.66 30.33
N ILE A 84 -9.55 15.31 31.41
CA ILE A 84 -9.40 14.73 32.74
C ILE A 84 -10.52 15.31 33.60
N GLY A 85 -11.45 14.44 34.01
CA GLY A 85 -12.61 14.78 34.83
C GLY A 85 -13.63 13.64 34.81
N ASP A 86 -14.46 13.56 35.85
CA ASP A 86 -15.59 12.62 35.86
C ASP A 86 -16.74 13.21 35.04
N PRO A 87 -17.16 12.58 33.92
CA PRO A 87 -18.26 13.09 33.11
C PRO A 87 -19.62 13.05 33.83
N GLU A 88 -19.76 12.31 34.94
CA GLU A 88 -21.00 12.21 35.72
C GLU A 88 -21.05 13.20 36.90
N ASP A 89 -19.94 13.85 37.25
CA ASP A 89 -19.88 14.83 38.34
C ASP A 89 -19.99 16.27 37.81
N SER A 90 -21.19 16.85 37.91
CA SER A 90 -21.46 18.25 37.53
C SER A 90 -20.70 19.31 38.32
N THR A 91 -20.01 18.92 39.40
CA THR A 91 -19.24 19.81 40.28
C THR A 91 -17.74 19.84 39.94
N THR A 92 -17.26 18.87 39.15
CA THR A 92 -15.84 18.76 38.79
C THR A 92 -15.53 19.56 37.52
N VAL A 93 -14.52 20.44 37.59
CA VAL A 93 -14.04 21.21 36.43
C VAL A 93 -13.30 20.27 35.49
N MET A 94 -13.77 20.16 34.24
CA MET A 94 -13.05 19.42 33.20
C MET A 94 -11.72 20.12 32.88
N VAL A 95 -10.61 19.44 33.14
CA VAL A 95 -9.27 19.92 32.79
C VAL A 95 -8.85 19.26 31.49
N TYR A 96 -8.54 20.05 30.48
CA TYR A 96 -8.00 19.56 29.22
C TYR A 96 -6.49 19.61 29.28
N ASP A 97 -5.84 18.46 29.20
CA ASP A 97 -4.39 18.35 29.08
C ASP A 97 -4.01 17.93 27.65
N THR A 98 -2.93 18.52 27.12
CA THR A 98 -2.44 18.22 25.77
C THR A 98 -1.10 17.52 25.87
N THR A 99 -1.05 16.27 25.44
CA THR A 99 0.19 15.52 25.31
C THR A 99 0.60 15.45 23.84
N TYR A 100 1.91 15.42 23.57
CA TYR A 100 2.42 15.27 22.22
C TYR A 100 2.93 13.85 22.01
N ILE A 101 2.49 13.22 20.92
CA ILE A 101 3.06 11.96 20.42
C ILE A 101 3.75 12.22 19.08
N SER A 102 4.59 11.30 18.62
CA SER A 102 5.16 11.43 17.27
C SER A 102 4.08 11.25 16.20
N LEU A 103 4.23 11.93 15.05
CA LEU A 103 3.31 11.73 13.92
C LEU A 103 3.35 10.28 13.41
N TYR A 104 4.51 9.62 13.50
CA TYR A 104 4.65 8.19 13.23
C TYR A 104 3.75 7.33 14.12
N GLU A 105 3.76 7.55 15.44
CA GLU A 105 2.94 6.81 16.40
C GLU A 105 1.45 7.05 16.15
N TYR A 106 1.08 8.27 15.77
CA TYR A 106 -0.28 8.59 15.33
C TYR A 106 -0.69 7.81 14.06
N ALA A 107 0.19 7.77 13.05
CA ALA A 107 -0.06 7.06 11.79
C ALA A 107 -0.07 5.54 11.94
N PHE A 108 0.76 5.00 12.84
CA PHE A 108 1.02 3.56 13.00
C PHE A 108 0.99 3.12 14.47
N PRO A 109 -0.18 3.16 15.14
CA PRO A 109 -0.26 2.92 16.59
C PRO A 109 0.06 1.48 17.01
N THR A 110 -0.13 0.50 16.12
CA THR A 110 0.02 -0.95 16.42
C THR A 110 0.99 -1.66 15.49
N LYS A 111 1.63 -0.93 14.55
CA LYS A 111 2.43 -1.53 13.48
C LYS A 111 3.85 -0.99 13.54
N ASP A 112 4.81 -1.90 13.54
CA ASP A 112 6.20 -1.55 13.28
C ASP A 112 6.40 -1.41 11.76
N VAL A 113 6.40 -0.16 11.27
CA VAL A 113 6.52 0.17 9.85
C VAL A 113 7.86 0.85 9.61
N ASN A 114 8.70 0.23 8.78
CA ASN A 114 9.92 0.87 8.32
C ASN A 114 9.59 2.02 7.35
N ILE A 115 9.63 3.25 7.87
CA ILE A 115 9.31 4.49 7.16
C ILE A 115 10.29 4.75 6.00
N ASP A 116 11.57 4.43 6.16
CA ASP A 116 12.60 4.68 5.14
C ASP A 116 12.35 3.85 3.87
N SER A 117 11.79 2.66 4.03
CA SER A 117 11.40 1.79 2.92
C SER A 117 10.05 2.15 2.29
N LEU A 118 9.32 3.15 2.81
CA LEU A 118 7.94 3.44 2.39
C LEU A 118 7.84 3.89 0.93
N SER A 119 8.87 4.58 0.43
CA SER A 119 8.92 5.06 -0.95
C SER A 119 9.16 3.97 -2.00
N PHE A 120 9.62 2.79 -1.59
CA PHE A 120 10.08 1.75 -2.51
C PHE A 120 9.01 0.68 -2.75
N VAL A 121 8.90 0.25 -4.02
CA VAL A 121 8.05 -0.88 -4.41
C VAL A 121 8.64 -2.18 -3.85
N PRO A 122 7.91 -2.93 -3.00
CA PRO A 122 8.41 -4.18 -2.45
C PRO A 122 8.75 -5.21 -3.52
N LEU A 123 9.82 -5.98 -3.31
CA LEU A 123 10.26 -7.08 -4.20
C LEU A 123 10.60 -6.65 -5.64
N ASN A 124 10.77 -5.35 -5.90
CA ASN A 124 11.29 -4.88 -7.18
C ASN A 124 12.83 -4.95 -7.19
N PRO A 125 13.46 -5.75 -8.06
CA PRO A 125 14.91 -5.90 -8.10
C PRO A 125 15.66 -4.62 -8.50
N LYS A 126 14.98 -3.65 -9.12
CA LYS A 126 15.57 -2.37 -9.53
C LYS A 126 15.54 -1.32 -8.41
N GLY A 127 14.83 -1.58 -7.31
CA GLY A 127 14.65 -0.59 -6.25
C GLY A 127 13.81 0.61 -6.69
N THR A 128 12.85 0.39 -7.59
CA THR A 128 11.96 1.45 -8.11
C THR A 128 11.11 2.03 -6.98
N LYS A 129 10.93 3.36 -7.02
CA LYS A 129 10.06 4.08 -6.09
C LYS A 129 8.65 4.24 -6.66
N PHE A 130 7.65 4.30 -5.77
CA PHE A 130 6.30 4.70 -6.17
C PHE A 130 6.31 6.12 -6.72
N ARG A 131 5.45 6.39 -7.70
CA ARG A 131 5.13 7.75 -8.12
C ARG A 131 4.03 8.27 -7.20
N MET A 132 4.18 9.49 -6.72
CA MET A 132 3.21 10.11 -5.81
C MET A 132 2.97 11.54 -6.22
N GLN A 133 1.70 11.93 -6.22
CA GLN A 133 1.25 13.28 -6.52
C GLN A 133 0.08 13.64 -5.60
N ALA A 134 -0.07 14.92 -5.30
CA ALA A 134 -1.16 15.47 -4.51
C ALA A 134 -1.61 16.81 -5.09
N ASP A 135 -2.91 17.07 -5.02
CA ASP A 135 -3.49 18.32 -5.50
C ASP A 135 -4.69 18.72 -4.63
N ILE A 136 -5.28 19.88 -4.91
CA ILE A 136 -6.53 20.33 -4.31
C ILE A 136 -7.53 20.60 -5.43
N ILE A 137 -8.54 19.74 -5.51
CA ILE A 137 -9.64 19.90 -6.46
C ILE A 137 -10.82 20.65 -5.83
N THR A 138 -11.67 21.23 -6.66
CA THR A 138 -12.92 21.84 -6.21
C THR A 138 -14.09 20.97 -6.63
N VAL A 139 -14.79 20.39 -5.65
CA VAL A 139 -15.98 19.55 -5.86
C VAL A 139 -17.15 20.24 -5.18
N ASN A 140 -18.22 20.54 -5.92
CA ASN A 140 -19.42 21.21 -5.40
C ASN A 140 -19.08 22.48 -4.58
N ASN A 141 -18.29 23.40 -5.15
CA ASN A 141 -17.80 24.62 -4.49
C ASN A 141 -16.94 24.41 -3.22
N THR A 142 -16.53 23.17 -2.92
CA THR A 142 -15.70 22.84 -1.75
C THR A 142 -14.32 22.39 -2.21
N LYS A 143 -13.26 22.96 -1.61
CA LYS A 143 -11.88 22.55 -1.87
C LYS A 143 -11.58 21.26 -1.11
N VAL A 144 -11.17 20.22 -1.83
CA VAL A 144 -10.84 18.91 -1.28
C VAL A 144 -9.43 18.54 -1.74
N ALA A 145 -8.57 18.21 -0.77
CA ALA A 145 -7.24 17.70 -1.07
C ALA A 145 -7.36 16.27 -1.60
N VAL A 146 -6.60 15.94 -2.62
CA VAL A 146 -6.54 14.62 -3.25
C VAL A 146 -5.09 14.19 -3.43
N PHE A 147 -4.88 12.89 -3.56
CA PHE A 147 -3.57 12.33 -3.82
C PHE A 147 -3.69 11.05 -4.64
N GLU A 148 -2.63 10.74 -5.37
CA GLU A 148 -2.50 9.52 -6.15
C GLU A 148 -1.11 8.93 -5.92
N VAL A 149 -1.06 7.61 -5.77
CA VAL A 149 0.18 6.83 -5.69
C VAL A 149 0.08 5.66 -6.67
N GLU A 150 1.03 5.58 -7.59
CA GLU A 150 1.08 4.58 -8.65
C GLU A 150 2.39 3.77 -8.54
N ASP A 151 2.30 2.46 -8.79
CA ASP A 151 3.48 1.64 -9.13
C ASP A 151 3.84 1.83 -10.63
N PRO A 152 4.95 2.54 -10.96
CA PRO A 152 5.31 2.81 -12.35
C PRO A 152 5.82 1.57 -13.09
N GLU A 153 6.20 0.50 -12.38
CA GLU A 153 6.71 -0.74 -12.98
C GLU A 153 5.98 -1.96 -12.39
N PRO A 154 4.68 -2.14 -12.68
CA PRO A 154 3.91 -3.20 -12.05
C PRO A 154 4.44 -4.57 -12.47
N TYR A 155 4.43 -5.48 -11.50
CA TYR A 155 4.81 -6.88 -11.72
C TYR A 155 3.79 -7.58 -12.63
N ASN A 156 2.50 -7.26 -12.46
CA ASN A 156 1.45 -7.61 -13.40
C ASN A 156 1.40 -6.60 -14.56
N LYS A 157 1.68 -7.05 -15.79
CA LYS A 157 1.70 -6.16 -16.96
C LYS A 157 0.30 -5.78 -17.46
N GLU A 158 -0.74 -6.46 -17.00
CA GLU A 158 -2.12 -6.20 -17.39
C GLU A 158 -2.75 -5.10 -16.54
N ARG A 159 -2.23 -4.86 -15.33
CA ARG A 159 -2.81 -3.90 -14.37
C ARG A 159 -1.74 -3.28 -13.48
N ALA A 160 -1.65 -1.95 -13.49
CA ALA A 160 -0.92 -1.19 -12.48
C ALA A 160 -1.76 -1.01 -11.21
N LEU A 161 -1.14 -1.10 -10.04
CA LEU A 161 -1.81 -0.80 -8.77
C LEU A 161 -1.74 0.71 -8.52
N ILE A 162 -2.90 1.31 -8.31
CA ILE A 162 -3.08 2.76 -8.10
C ILE A 162 -3.89 2.96 -6.83
N LEU A 163 -3.42 3.87 -5.97
CA LEU A 163 -4.08 4.32 -4.76
C LEU A 163 -4.51 5.77 -4.91
N GLY A 164 -5.80 6.05 -4.76
CA GLY A 164 -6.36 7.38 -4.87
C GLY A 164 -6.57 7.85 -6.32
N ASP A 165 -6.93 9.12 -6.47
CA ASP A 165 -7.24 9.75 -7.75
C ASP A 165 -7.00 11.28 -7.64
N LEU A 166 -6.42 11.91 -8.67
CA LEU A 166 -6.18 13.37 -8.68
C LEU A 166 -7.39 14.20 -9.13
N THR A 167 -8.40 13.57 -9.70
CA THR A 167 -9.59 14.21 -10.27
C THR A 167 -10.82 14.07 -9.38
N GLN A 168 -10.82 13.08 -8.48
CA GLN A 168 -11.94 12.78 -7.58
C GLN A 168 -11.45 12.56 -6.15
N PRO A 169 -12.29 12.83 -5.13
CA PRO A 169 -11.94 12.60 -3.73
C PRO A 169 -12.06 11.11 -3.34
N VAL A 170 -11.37 10.26 -4.09
CA VAL A 170 -11.28 8.81 -3.89
C VAL A 170 -9.92 8.51 -3.26
N TYR A 171 -9.92 7.74 -2.17
CA TYR A 171 -8.70 7.35 -1.43
C TYR A 171 -8.58 5.82 -1.29
N THR A 172 -9.31 5.09 -2.13
CA THR A 172 -9.27 3.62 -2.23
C THR A 172 -8.31 3.19 -3.32
N GLY A 173 -7.89 1.93 -3.29
CA GLY A 173 -7.06 1.35 -4.33
C GLY A 173 -7.92 0.73 -5.43
N ASN A 174 -7.38 0.64 -6.66
CA ASN A 174 -8.05 -0.02 -7.79
C ASN A 174 -8.10 -1.58 -7.69
N TRP A 175 -7.94 -2.11 -6.48
CA TRP A 175 -7.97 -3.54 -6.15
C TRP A 175 -9.06 -3.88 -5.11
N GLU A 176 -9.74 -2.87 -4.55
CA GLU A 176 -10.96 -3.02 -3.75
C GLU A 176 -12.19 -3.08 -4.64
#